data_AF-A0A348N4Y4-F1
#
_entry.id   AF-A0A348N4Y4-F1
#
_cell.length_a   1.000
_cell.length_b   1.000
_cell.length_c   1.000
_cell.angle_alpha   90.00
_cell.angle_beta   90.00
_cell.angle_gamma   90.00
#
_symmetry.space_group_name_H-M   'P 1'
#
loop_
_entity.id
_entity.type
_entity.pdbx_description
1 polymer ?
#
loop_
_entity_poly.entity_id
_entity_poly.type
_entity_poly.pdbx_seq_one_letter_code
_entity_poly.pdbx_strand_id
1 'polypeptide(L)' 'MCCDVQDVVVEGNNIYTPEEIEEYVISGKYKNNCVYNVVHNFIKPKKDIPFVDKVKVTMTGLNTNKITVTERIP' A
#
# COMPACT_ATOMS: atom_id res chain seq x y z
N MET A 1 15.37 -6.11 -11.52
CA MET A 1 14.80 -4.94 -12.21
C MET A 1 15.19 -3.70 -11.41
N CYS A 2 15.14 -2.50 -11.99
CA CYS A 2 15.24 -1.29 -11.16
C CYS A 2 13.95 -1.14 -10.34
N CYS A 3 14.08 -0.77 -9.06
CA CYS A 3 12.97 -0.54 -8.12
C CYS A 3 12.12 -1.77 -7.76
N ASP A 4 12.73 -2.95 -7.66
CA ASP A 4 12.05 -4.12 -7.09
C ASP A 4 11.72 -3.89 -5.61
N VAL A 5 10.53 -4.30 -5.17
CA VAL A 5 10.11 -4.19 -3.77
C VAL A 5 10.97 -5.11 -2.91
N GLN A 6 11.67 -4.53 -1.95
CA GLN A 6 12.43 -5.25 -0.92
C GLN A 6 11.79 -5.12 0.46
N ASP A 7 11.08 -4.02 0.69
CA ASP A 7 10.47 -3.72 1.98
C ASP A 7 9.13 -2.98 1.80
N VAL A 8 8.19 -3.26 2.70
CA VAL A 8 6.87 -2.63 2.76
C VAL A 8 6.60 -2.22 4.21
N VAL A 9 6.40 -0.92 4.40
CA VAL A 9 6.09 -0.35 5.71
C VAL A 9 4.63 0.07 5.73
N VAL A 10 3.87 -0.42 6.71
CA VAL A 10 2.46 -0.06 6.92
C VAL A 10 2.31 0.79 8.17
N GLU A 11 1.59 1.91 8.05
CA GLU A 11 1.30 2.82 9.15
C GLU A 11 -0.17 3.27 9.14
N GLY A 12 -0.67 3.68 10.31
CA GLY A 12 -1.99 4.28 10.45
C GLY A 12 -3.16 3.28 10.43
N ASN A 13 -2.86 2.00 10.62
CA ASN A 13 -3.84 0.93 10.81
C ASN A 13 -3.63 0.28 12.17
N ASN A 14 -4.73 0.10 12.92
CA ASN A 14 -4.79 -0.49 14.25
C ASN A 14 -5.64 -1.77 14.29
N ILE A 15 -6.39 -2.05 13.22
CA ILE A 15 -7.37 -3.15 13.19
C ILE A 15 -6.79 -4.42 12.57
N TYR A 16 -6.17 -4.31 11.39
CA TYR A 16 -5.53 -5.45 10.71
C TYR A 16 -4.04 -5.53 11.00
N THR A 17 -3.39 -6.63 10.62
CA THR A 17 -1.93 -6.68 10.64
C THR A 17 -1.34 -5.91 9.44
N PRO A 18 -0.08 -5.45 9.53
CA PRO A 18 0.62 -4.88 8.39
C PRO A 18 0.56 -5.75 7.13
N GLU A 19 0.74 -7.07 7.29
CA GLU A 19 0.74 -8.04 6.19
C GLU A 19 -0.64 -8.13 5.52
N GLU A 20 -1.72 -8.12 6.29
CA GLU A 20 -3.08 -8.13 5.74
C GLU A 20 -3.33 -6.87 4.90
N ILE A 21 -2.95 -5.69 5.40
CA ILE A 21 -3.06 -4.43 4.65
C ILE A 21 -2.21 -4.46 3.38
N GLU A 22 -0.99 -4.98 3.46
CA GLU A 22 -0.12 -5.14 2.29
C GLU A 22 -0.80 -6.00 1.22
N GLU A 23 -1.38 -7.15 1.57
CA GLU A 23 -2.05 -8.02 0.61
C GLU A 23 -3.25 -7.36 -0.09
N TYR A 24 -4.01 -6.52 0.62
CA TYR A 24 -5.11 -5.75 0.02
C TYR A 24 -4.61 -4.71 -0.99
N VAL A 25 -3.50 -4.03 -0.67
CA VAL A 25 -3.04 -2.84 -1.39
C VAL A 25 -2.04 -3.19 -2.51
N ILE A 26 -1.06 -4.05 -2.22
CA ILE A 26 0.03 -4.45 -3.10
C ILE A 26 -0.36 -5.75 -3.82
N SER A 27 -1.11 -5.60 -4.92
CA SER A 27 -1.68 -6.74 -5.66
C SER A 27 -1.47 -6.66 -7.17
N GLY A 28 -1.67 -7.79 -7.86
CA GLY A 28 -1.58 -7.90 -9.31
C GLY A 28 -0.20 -8.27 -9.85
N LYS A 29 -0.10 -8.29 -11.18
CA LYS A 29 1.04 -8.87 -11.92
C LYS A 29 2.39 -8.17 -11.68
N TYR A 30 2.35 -6.86 -11.41
CA TYR A 30 3.55 -6.02 -11.25
C TYR A 30 3.74 -5.57 -9.80
N LYS A 31 3.15 -6.27 -8.83
CA LYS A 31 3.20 -5.91 -7.40
C LYS A 31 4.62 -5.81 -6.83
N ASN A 32 5.59 -6.48 -7.45
CA ASN A 32 6.99 -6.46 -7.03
C ASN A 32 7.75 -5.20 -7.53
N ASN A 33 7.10 -4.21 -8.13
CA ASN A 33 7.74 -2.96 -8.57
C ASN A 33 7.23 -1.76 -7.78
N CYS A 34 8.14 -1.07 -7.08
CA CYS A 34 7.77 0.03 -6.18
C CYS A 34 7.07 1.19 -6.87
N VAL A 35 7.54 1.56 -8.07
CA VAL A 35 6.98 2.67 -8.85
C VAL A 35 5.58 2.31 -9.35
N TYR A 36 5.41 1.08 -9.84
CA TYR A 36 4.11 0.58 -10.27
C TYR A 36 3.09 0.67 -9.14
N ASN A 37 3.43 0.25 -7.92
CA ASN A 37 2.51 0.27 -6.78
C ASN A 37 2.01 1.68 -6.46
N VAL A 38 2.89 2.69 -6.51
CA VAL A 38 2.52 4.10 -6.32
C VAL A 38 1.56 4.58 -7.40
N VAL A 39 1.92 4.38 -8.67
CA VAL A 39 1.12 4.83 -9.82
C VAL A 39 -0.23 4.10 -9.85
N HIS A 40 -0.24 2.79 -9.61
CA HIS A 40 -1.45 1.99 -9.59
C HIS A 40 -2.41 2.45 -8.50
N ASN A 41 -1.95 2.62 -7.25
CA ASN A 41 -2.79 3.13 -6.18
C ASN A 41 -3.25 4.57 -6.41
N PHE A 42 -2.45 5.40 -7.08
CA PHE A 42 -2.87 6.77 -7.43
C PHE A 42 -4.01 6.80 -8.45
N ILE A 43 -3.95 5.93 -9.47
CA ILE A 43 -4.99 5.85 -10.52
C ILE A 43 -6.21 5.05 -10.05
N LYS A 44 -5.98 3.98 -9.28
CA LYS A 44 -7.00 3.06 -8.79
C LYS A 44 -6.81 2.83 -7.29
N PRO A 45 -7.13 3.83 -6.45
CA PRO A 45 -7.03 3.67 -5.01
C PRO A 45 -7.96 2.56 -4.55
N LYS A 46 -7.46 1.70 -3.67
CA LYS A 46 -8.28 0.67 -3.01
C LYS A 46 -9.30 1.34 -2.09
N LYS A 47 -10.56 0.90 -2.21
CA LYS A 47 -11.72 1.44 -1.47
C LYS A 47 -12.56 0.35 -0.81
N ASP A 48 -12.19 -0.89 -1.03
CA ASP A 48 -12.89 -2.12 -0.67
C ASP A 48 -12.37 -2.75 0.63
N ILE A 49 -11.47 -2.09 1.35
CA ILE A 49 -11.01 -2.52 2.66
C ILE A 49 -12.05 -2.04 3.70
N PRO A 50 -12.68 -2.95 4.47
CA PRO A 50 -13.57 -2.56 5.57
C PRO A 50 -12.87 -1.55 6.46
N PHE A 51 -13.60 -0.62 7.11
CA PHE A 51 -13.08 0.45 8.00
C PHE A 51 -12.05 1.44 7.43
N VAL A 52 -11.47 1.25 6.24
CA VAL A 52 -10.50 2.20 5.69
C VAL A 52 -11.21 3.31 4.90
N ASP A 53 -10.90 4.55 5.22
CA ASP A 53 -11.37 5.70 4.45
C ASP A 53 -10.45 6.01 3.27
N LYS A 54 -9.14 5.95 3.51
CA LYS A 54 -8.12 6.27 2.50
C LYS A 54 -6.88 5.42 2.64
N VAL A 55 -6.36 4.99 1.50
CA VAL A 55 -5.03 4.37 1.37
C VAL A 55 -4.14 5.26 0.50
N LYS A 56 -2.93 5.53 0.98
CA LYS A 56 -1.89 6.20 0.20
C LYS A 56 -0.65 5.31 0.14
N VAL A 57 -0.19 5.02 -1.08
CA VAL A 57 1.09 4.35 -1.32
C VAL A 57 2.11 5.37 -1.77
N THR A 58 3.30 5.35 -1.16
CA THR A 58 4.44 6.19 -1.51
C THR A 58 5.72 5.36 -1.56
N MET A 59 6.81 5.98 -2.03
CA MET A 59 8.15 5.43 -1.93
C MET A 59 8.95 6.23 -0.91
N THR A 60 9.57 5.56 0.05
CA THR A 60 10.54 6.15 1.00
C THR A 60 11.98 5.87 0.57
N GLY A 61 12.17 4.99 -0.40
CA GLY A 61 13.42 4.69 -1.08
C GLY A 61 13.14 4.04 -2.44
N LEU A 62 14.18 3.73 -3.22
CA LEU A 62 14.01 3.12 -4.54
C LEU A 62 13.37 1.72 -4.48
N ASN A 63 13.50 1.02 -3.35
CA ASN A 63 13.07 -0.38 -3.16
C ASN A 63 12.09 -0.56 -1.98
N THR A 64 11.54 0.54 -1.44
CA THR A 64 10.65 0.50 -0.28
C THR A 64 9.34 1.21 -0.60
N ASN A 65 8.23 0.50 -0.44
CA ASN A 65 6.90 1.12 -0.44
C ASN A 65 6.43 1.40 0.98
N LYS A 66 5.82 2.56 1.18
CA LYS A 66 5.12 2.90 2.42
C LYS A 66 3.63 3.03 2.14
N ILE A 67 2.84 2.27 2.89
CA ILE A 67 1.38 2.29 2.87
C ILE A 67 0.91 3.05 4.10
N THR A 68 0.24 4.17 3.87
CA THR A 68 -0.42 4.93 4.94
C THR A 68 -1.92 4.72 4.83
N VAL A 69 -2.49 4.14 5.88
CA VAL A 69 -3.91 3.91 6.05
C VAL A 69 -4.51 5.05 6.87
N THR A 70 -5.70 5.49 6.49
CA THR A 70 -6.55 6.36 7.33
C THR A 70 -7.84 5.61 7.58
N GLU A 71 -8.05 5.22 8.83
CA GLU A 71 -9.26 4.53 9.28
C GLU A 71 -10.44 5.51 9.32
N ARG A 72 -11.61 5.03 8.93
CA ARG A 72 -12.88 5.74 9.10
C ARG A 72 -13.26 5.58 10.58
N ILE A 73 -13.01 6.63 11.36
CA ILE A 73 -13.50 6.69 12.74
C ILE A 73 -15.04 6.71 12.67
N PRO A 74 -15.74 5.81 13.40
CA PRO A 74 -17.20 5.82 13.48
C PRO A 74 -17.75 7.09 14.14
#